data_AF-X1EYF2-F1
#
_entry.id   AF-X1EYF2-F1
#
_cell.length_a   1.000
_cell.length_b   1.000
_cell.length_c   1.000
_cell.angle_alpha   90.00
_cell.angle_beta   90.00
_cell.angle_gamma   90.00
#
_symmetry.space_group_name_H-M   'P 1'
#
loop_
_entity.id
_entity.type
_entity.pdbx_description
1 polymer ?
#
loop_
_entity_poly.entity_id
_entity_poly.type
_entity_poly.pdbx_seq_one_letter_code
_entity_poly.pdbx_strand_id
1 'polypeptide(L)' 'MNKKMNLAKRIIVALDVGLREEALPLIRQLEGIEIFKVGLRLFMAEGPSLFREVKFLQNNFP' A
#
# COMPACT_ATOMS: atom_id res chain seq x y z
N MET A 1 0.68 23.93 3.36
CA MET A 1 0.08 22.59 3.16
C MET A 1 -1.32 22.56 3.75
N ASN A 2 -2.30 22.04 3.01
CA ASN A 2 -3.68 21.89 3.48
C ASN A 2 -3.73 20.89 4.67
N LYS A 3 -4.45 21.23 5.75
CA LYS A 3 -4.62 20.39 6.95
C LYS A 3 -5.06 18.96 6.62
N LYS A 4 -5.91 18.78 5.59
CA LYS A 4 -6.37 17.46 5.13
C LYS A 4 -5.23 16.59 4.60
N MET A 5 -4.31 17.16 3.80
CA MET A 5 -3.15 16.43 3.27
C MET A 5 -2.22 15.95 4.38
N ASN A 6 -2.08 16.72 5.46
CA ASN A 6 -1.25 16.32 6.60
C ASN A 6 -1.87 15.14 7.39
N LEU A 7 -3.20 15.09 7.49
CA LEU A 7 -3.90 13.98 8.15
C LEU A 7 -3.80 12.67 7.36
N ALA A 8 -3.85 12.73 6.03
CA ALA A 8 -3.71 11.55 5.18
C ALA A 8 -2.40 10.78 5.43
N LYS A 9 -1.29 11.50 5.67
CA LYS A 9 0.02 10.91 6.03
C LYS A 9 0.03 10.13 7.34
N ARG A 10 -1.01 10.29 8.17
CA ARG A 10 -1.13 9.67 9.50
C ARG A 10 -2.10 8.49 9.50
N ILE A 11 -2.70 8.17 8.36
CA ILE A 11 -3.61 7.04 8.20
C ILE A 11 -2.79 5.82 7.84
N ILE A 12 -2.98 4.74 8.61
CA ILE A 12 -2.45 3.42 8.28
C ILE A 12 -3.62 2.61 7.72
N VAL A 13 -3.52 2.19 6.47
CA VAL A 13 -4.51 1.30 5.86
C VAL A 13 -4.07 -0.15 6.05
N ALA A 14 -4.93 -0.98 6.63
CA ALA A 14 -4.68 -2.42 6.72
C ALA A 14 -4.96 -3.09 5.37
N LEU A 15 -3.93 -3.63 4.73
CA LEU A 15 -4.03 -4.38 3.49
C LEU A 15 -4.20 -5.88 3.83
N ASP A 16 -5.41 -6.24 4.24
CA ASP A 16 -5.74 -7.57 4.77
C ASP A 16 -6.24 -8.51 3.64
N VAL A 17 -5.33 -8.87 2.74
CA VAL A 17 -5.57 -9.82 1.64
C VAL A 17 -4.50 -10.89 1.61
N GLY A 18 -4.73 -11.98 0.88
CA GLY A 18 -3.87 -13.16 0.90
C GLY A 18 -2.80 -13.17 -0.17
N LEU A 19 -3.09 -12.56 -1.32
CA LEU A 19 -2.31 -12.71 -2.55
C LEU A 19 -2.01 -11.37 -3.25
N ARG A 20 -1.01 -11.37 -4.12
CA ARG A 20 -0.60 -10.20 -4.91
C ARG A 20 -1.73 -9.62 -5.76
N GLU A 21 -2.48 -10.48 -6.43
CA GLU A 21 -3.51 -10.10 -7.39
C GLU A 21 -4.66 -9.35 -6.73
N GLU A 22 -4.85 -9.56 -5.42
CA GLU A 22 -5.79 -8.83 -4.58
C GLU A 22 -5.17 -7.53 -4.05
N ALA A 23 -3.89 -7.58 -3.66
CA ALA A 23 -3.19 -6.48 -3.00
C ALA A 23 -2.91 -5.29 -3.91
N LEU A 24 -2.36 -5.53 -5.10
CA LEU A 24 -1.90 -4.45 -5.99
C LEU A 24 -3.05 -3.58 -6.53
N PRO A 25 -4.21 -4.12 -6.93
CA PRO A 25 -5.35 -3.30 -7.34
C PRO A 25 -5.84 -2.37 -6.23
N LEU A 26 -5.91 -2.87 -4.98
CA LEU A 26 -6.33 -2.05 -3.83
C LEU A 26 -5.38 -0.89 -3.56
N ILE A 27 -4.07 -1.14 -3.64
CA ILE A 27 -3.07 -0.07 -3.49
C ILE A 27 -3.24 1.00 -4.58
N ARG A 28 -3.50 0.60 -5.83
CA ARG A 28 -3.74 1.53 -6.94
C ARG A 28 -5.00 2.37 -6.75
N GLN A 29 -6.06 1.80 -6.17
CA GLN A 29 -7.31 2.53 -5.93
C GLN A 29 -7.23 3.54 -4.78
N LEU A 30 -6.28 3.35 -3.86
CA LEU A 30 -6.12 4.17 -2.65
C LEU A 30 -5.03 5.23 -2.83
N GLU A 31 -5.23 6.10 -3.83
CA GLU A 31 -4.33 7.22 -4.13
C GLU A 31 -4.15 8.15 -2.91
N GLY A 32 -2.92 8.64 -2.71
CA GLY A 32 -2.57 9.54 -1.61
C GLY A 32 -2.38 8.89 -0.23
N ILE A 33 -2.50 7.56 -0.12
CA ILE A 33 -2.14 6.82 1.09
C ILE A 33 -0.63 6.55 1.12
N GLU A 34 0.01 6.98 2.21
CA GLU A 34 1.46 6.82 2.39
C GLU A 34 1.83 5.52 3.13
N ILE A 35 0.92 4.96 3.94
CA ILE A 35 1.22 3.83 4.82
C ILE A 35 0.19 2.70 4.64
N PHE A 36 0.69 1.56 4.16
CA PHE A 36 -0.04 0.29 4.13
C PHE A 36 0.57 -0.70 5.12
N LYS A 37 -0.26 -1.33 5.94
CA LYS A 37 0.13 -2.45 6.79
C LYS A 37 -0.10 -3.76 6.02
N VAL A 38 0.97 -4.50 5.77
CA VAL A 38 0.94 -5.82 5.13
C VAL A 38 0.80 -6.90 6.20
N GLY A 39 -0.19 -7.79 6.04
CA GLY A 39 -0.39 -8.96 6.91
C GLY A 39 0.64 -10.07 6.66
N LEU A 40 0.82 -10.96 7.64
CA LEU A 40 1.80 -12.06 7.57
C LEU A 40 1.53 -13.00 6.39
N ARG A 41 0.27 -13.30 6.07
CA ARG A 41 -0.09 -14.23 5.00
C ARG A 41 0.40 -13.74 3.64
N LEU A 42 0.09 -12.49 3.30
CA LEU A 42 0.57 -11.85 2.07
C LEU A 42 2.10 -11.77 2.03
N PHE A 43 2.72 -11.44 3.18
CA PHE A 43 4.18 -11.42 3.30
C PHE A 43 4.82 -12.78 3.01
N MET A 44 4.26 -13.86 3.57
CA MET A 44 4.79 -15.21 3.36
C MET A 44 4.54 -15.71 1.94
N ALA A 45 3.43 -15.34 1.30
CA ALA A 45 3.10 -15.74 -0.06
C ALA A 45 4.03 -15.07 -1.10
N GLU A 46 4.29 -13.77 -0.96
CA GLU A 46 4.95 -12.97 -2.02
C GLU A 46 6.38 -12.55 -1.69
N GLY A 47 6.72 -12.51 -0.41
CA GLY A 47 8.02 -12.10 0.10
C GLY A 47 8.45 -10.68 -0.33
N PRO A 48 9.78 -10.42 -0.38
CA PRO A 48 10.32 -9.09 -0.70
C PRO A 48 9.97 -8.56 -2.11
N SER A 49 9.54 -9.44 -3.02
CA SER A 49 9.20 -9.04 -4.39
C SER A 49 8.00 -8.09 -4.44
N LEU A 50 7.00 -8.32 -3.59
CA LEU A 50 5.82 -7.46 -3.45
C LEU A 50 6.20 -6.04 -3.05
N PHE A 51 7.11 -5.87 -2.09
CA PHE A 51 7.51 -4.55 -1.58
C PHE A 51 8.19 -3.69 -2.64
N ARG A 52 8.97 -4.29 -3.54
CA ARG A 52 9.58 -3.58 -4.66
C ARG A 52 8.53 -3.01 -5.60
N GLU A 53 7.49 -3.79 -5.86
CA GLU A 53 6.38 -3.38 -6.72
C GLU A 53 5.52 -2.31 -6.03
N VAL A 54 5.17 -2.50 -4.75
CA VAL A 54 4.46 -1.47 -3.97
C VAL A 54 5.23 -0.15 -3.95
N LYS A 55 6.55 -0.18 -3.73
CA LYS A 55 7.39 1.03 -3.77
C LYS A 55 7.44 1.65 -5.16
N PHE A 56 7.47 0.84 -6.21
CA PHE A 56 7.37 1.33 -7.59
C PHE A 56 6.03 2.03 -7.81
N LEU A 57 4.92 1.43 -7.39
CA LEU A 57 3.59 2.04 -7.49
C LEU A 57 3.54 3.38 -6.74
N GLN A 58 3.94 3.41 -5.47
CA GLN A 58 3.90 4.65 -4.66
C GLN A 58 4.76 5.79 -5.23
N ASN A 59 5.86 5.51 -5.93
CA ASN A 59 6.72 6.54 -6.51
C ASN A 59 6.29 7.01 -7.91
N ASN A 60 5.43 6.26 -8.59
CA ASN A 60 5.06 6.51 -10.00
C ASN A 60 3.59 6.90 -10.16
N PHE A 61 2.83 7.02 -9.07
CA PHE A 61 1.50 7.64 -9.09
C PHE A 61 1.58 9.10 -8.59
N PRO A 62 0.97 10.05 -9.31
CA PRO A 62 0.99 11.47 -8.98
C PRO A 62 0.23 11.83 -7.69
#